data_AF-A0AAU9WL79-F1
#
_entry.id   AF-A0AAU9WL79-F1
#
_cell.length_a   1.000
_cell.length_b   1.000
_cell.length_c   1.000
_cell.angle_alpha   90.00
_cell.angle_beta   90.00
_cell.angle_gamma   90.00
#
_symmetry.space_group_name_H-M   'P 1'
#
loop_
_entity.id
_entity.type
_entity.pdbx_description
1 polymer ?
#
loop_
_entity_poly.entity_id
_entity_poly.type
_entity_poly.pdbx_seq_one_letter_code
_entity_poly.pdbx_strand_id
1 'polypeptide(L)'
;MASFYLSVNFLALVVSASSVKTSKGQTPNVGFVFTYFLAHEGYYLNVTTVGTELVQDSFECAFKCLQKDPCLSFNLADLDDNIDNLLCELLPSDHYTHSDKFITNHLWYHHSIA
;
A
#
# COMPACT_ATOMS: atom_id res chain seq x y z
N MET A 1 -7.98 -16.77 -11.23
CA MET A 1 -8.57 -15.41 -11.36
C MET A 1 -8.14 -14.48 -10.22
N ALA A 2 -7.63 -14.99 -9.08
CA ALA A 2 -7.11 -14.17 -7.97
C ALA A 2 -5.78 -13.44 -8.30
N SER A 3 -4.88 -14.05 -9.06
CA SER A 3 -3.53 -13.49 -9.33
C SER A 3 -3.52 -12.16 -10.09
N PHE A 4 -4.60 -11.77 -10.78
CA PHE A 4 -4.62 -10.53 -11.56
C PHE A 4 -4.64 -9.26 -10.71
N TYR A 5 -5.08 -9.31 -9.45
CA TYR A 5 -5.14 -8.12 -8.58
C TYR A 5 -3.85 -7.87 -7.80
N LEU A 6 -2.90 -8.80 -7.86
CA LEU A 6 -1.66 -8.75 -7.08
C LEU A 6 -0.58 -7.89 -7.74
N SER A 7 -0.57 -7.81 -9.08
CA SER A 7 0.51 -7.17 -9.86
C SER A 7 0.06 -6.01 -10.76
N VAL A 8 -1.11 -5.42 -10.52
CA VAL A 8 -1.59 -4.26 -11.30
C VAL A 8 -1.08 -2.95 -10.74
N ASN A 9 -0.68 -2.04 -11.63
CA ASN A 9 -0.47 -0.63 -11.28
C ASN A 9 -1.83 0.04 -11.11
N PHE A 10 -1.96 0.95 -10.15
CA PHE A 10 -3.22 1.66 -9.94
C PHE A 10 -3.03 3.05 -9.32
N LEU A 11 -4.04 3.90 -9.54
CA LEU A 11 -4.15 5.21 -8.91
C LEU A 11 -5.12 5.10 -7.73
N ALA A 12 -4.62 5.30 -6.52
CA ALA A 12 -5.43 5.39 -5.31
C ALA A 12 -5.90 6.84 -5.09
N LEU A 13 -7.21 7.03 -4.96
CA LEU A 13 -7.82 8.31 -4.54
C LEU A 13 -8.26 8.20 -3.08
N VAL A 14 -7.63 8.97 -2.21
CA VAL A 14 -8.05 9.11 -0.80
C VAL A 14 -8.79 10.42 -0.63
N VAL A 15 -10.02 10.33 -0.12
CA VAL A 15 -10.86 11.48 0.20
C VAL A 15 -10.89 11.67 1.71
N SER A 16 -10.38 12.79 2.20
CA SER A 16 -10.43 13.15 3.61
C SER A 16 -11.47 14.26 3.81
N ALA A 17 -12.47 14.04 4.66
CA ALA A 17 -13.41 15.08 5.06
C ALA A 17 -13.15 15.48 6.51
N SER A 18 -13.00 16.78 6.76
CA SER A 18 -12.90 17.35 8.11
C SER A 18 -13.94 18.46 8.29
N SER A 19 -14.46 18.61 9.50
CA SER A 19 -15.37 19.71 9.85
C SER A 19 -14.61 20.75 10.68
N VAL A 20 -14.43 21.94 10.12
CA VAL A 20 -13.85 23.07 10.85
C VAL A 20 -14.99 23.87 11.47
N LYS A 21 -15.02 23.95 12.81
CA LYS A 21 -15.93 24.86 13.52
C LYS A 21 -15.38 26.28 13.39
N THR A 22 -16.01 27.11 12.56
CA THR A 22 -15.68 28.54 12.47
C THR A 22 -16.69 29.36 13.29
N SER A 23 -16.33 30.59 13.66
CA SER A 23 -17.23 31.52 14.35
C SER A 23 -18.49 31.88 13.55
N LYS A 24 -18.53 31.55 12.25
CA LYS A 24 -19.65 31.76 11.32
C LYS A 24 -20.47 30.50 11.01
N GLY A 25 -20.12 29.33 11.55
CA GLY A 25 -20.80 28.04 11.29
C GLY A 25 -19.85 26.89 10.99
N GLN A 26 -20.41 25.69 10.76
CA GLN A 26 -19.67 24.48 10.40
C GLN A 26 -19.45 24.42 8.88
N THR A 27 -18.20 24.59 8.44
CA THR A 27 -17.84 24.46 7.02
C THR A 27 -17.13 23.12 6.80
N PRO A 28 -17.65 22.22 5.93
CA PRO A 28 -16.94 21.01 5.57
C PRO A 28 -15.72 21.37 4.71
N ASN A 29 -14.55 20.84 5.08
CA ASN A 29 -13.34 20.86 4.27
C ASN A 29 -13.11 19.46 3.73
N VAL A 30 -13.06 19.32 2.40
CA VAL A 30 -12.83 18.04 1.71
C VAL A 30 -11.50 18.13 0.97
N GLY A 31 -10.56 17.27 1.36
CA GLY A 31 -9.27 17.09 0.71
C GLY A 31 -9.26 15.84 -0.16
N PHE A 32 -8.50 15.89 -1.25
CA PHE A 32 -8.29 14.79 -2.17
C PHE A 32 -6.79 14.56 -2.34
N VAL A 33 -6.34 13.33 -2.17
CA VAL A 33 -4.96 12.92 -2.43
C VAL A 33 -4.96 11.80 -3.43
N PHE A 34 -4.13 11.93 -4.47
CA PHE A 34 -3.92 10.90 -5.48
C PHE A 34 -2.53 10.33 -5.31
N THR A 35 -2.43 9.00 -5.23
CA THR A 35 -1.15 8.29 -5.12
C THR A 35 -1.11 7.20 -6.17
N TYR A 36 -0.04 7.15 -6.97
CA TYR A 36 0.14 6.12 -8.00
C TYR A 36 1.04 5.02 -7.46
N PHE A 37 0.55 3.78 -7.46
CA PHE A 37 1.30 2.60 -7.07
C PHE A 37 1.78 1.83 -8.30
N LEU A 38 3.08 1.56 -8.31
CA LEU A 38 3.76 0.71 -9.28
C LEU A 38 3.98 -0.67 -8.67
N ALA A 39 3.46 -1.70 -9.35
CA ALA A 39 3.60 -3.09 -9.00
C ALA A 39 4.85 -3.70 -9.65
N HIS A 40 5.58 -4.46 -8.86
CA HIS A 40 6.77 -5.19 -9.23
C HIS A 40 6.56 -6.67 -8.89
N GLU A 41 6.05 -7.41 -9.87
CA GLU A 41 5.79 -8.85 -9.73
C GLU A 41 7.08 -9.65 -9.62
N GLY A 42 7.13 -10.56 -8.64
CA GLY A 42 8.29 -11.41 -8.39
C GLY A 42 9.44 -10.67 -7.72
N TYR A 43 9.15 -9.56 -7.03
CA TYR A 43 10.13 -8.80 -6.27
C TYR A 43 9.68 -8.59 -4.83
N TYR A 44 10.68 -8.42 -3.96
CA TYR A 44 10.53 -8.21 -2.54
C TYR A 44 11.55 -7.17 -2.06
N LEU A 45 11.12 -6.21 -1.25
CA LEU A 45 12.02 -5.26 -0.60
C LEU A 45 12.32 -5.70 0.83
N ASN A 46 13.57 -6.13 1.08
CA ASN A 46 14.00 -6.67 2.37
C ASN A 46 14.44 -5.57 3.34
N VAL A 47 13.46 -4.85 3.89
CA VAL A 47 13.66 -3.81 4.91
C VAL A 47 12.79 -4.10 6.13
N THR A 48 13.10 -3.45 7.26
CA THR A 48 12.28 -3.60 8.47
C THR A 48 10.89 -3.01 8.22
N THR A 49 9.86 -3.83 8.40
CA THR A 49 8.47 -3.43 8.24
C THR A 49 8.05 -2.49 9.38
N VAL A 50 7.12 -1.58 9.10
CA VAL A 50 6.44 -0.74 10.12
C VAL A 50 5.13 -1.36 10.61
N GLY A 51 4.67 -2.42 9.94
CA GLY A 51 3.46 -3.14 10.26
C GLY A 51 3.22 -4.27 9.26
N THR A 52 2.36 -5.19 9.67
CA THR A 52 1.92 -6.33 8.85
C THR A 52 0.41 -6.46 9.01
N GLU A 53 -0.29 -6.61 7.90
CA GLU A 53 -1.74 -6.73 7.83
C GLU A 53 -2.12 -7.99 7.05
N LEU A 54 -3.31 -8.52 7.32
CA LEU A 54 -3.97 -9.50 6.46
C LEU A 54 -5.06 -8.77 5.67
N VAL A 55 -5.03 -8.88 4.35
CA VAL A 55 -5.86 -8.08 3.44
C VAL A 55 -6.45 -8.93 2.33
N GLN A 56 -7.54 -8.46 1.71
CA GLN A 56 -8.20 -9.16 0.61
C GLN A 56 -7.51 -8.93 -0.75
N ASP A 57 -6.92 -7.75 -0.95
CA ASP A 57 -6.29 -7.37 -2.20
C ASP A 57 -5.21 -6.27 -2.00
N SER A 58 -4.55 -5.89 -3.09
CA SER A 58 -3.52 -4.85 -3.11
C SER A 58 -4.07 -3.45 -2.82
N PHE A 59 -5.35 -3.18 -3.10
CA PHE A 59 -5.97 -1.88 -2.82
C PHE A 59 -6.16 -1.68 -1.31
N GLU A 60 -6.60 -2.72 -0.61
CA GLU A 60 -6.72 -2.70 0.84
C GLU A 60 -5.34 -2.49 1.49
N CYS A 61 -4.30 -3.21 1.03
CA CYS A 61 -2.92 -2.99 1.50
C CYS A 61 -2.44 -1.54 1.26
N ALA A 62 -2.71 -0.98 0.09
CA ALA A 62 -2.36 0.41 -0.22
C ALA A 62 -3.11 1.40 0.69
N PHE A 63 -4.39 1.17 0.97
CA PHE A 63 -5.14 2.02 1.89
C PHE A 63 -4.56 1.96 3.31
N LYS A 64 -4.22 0.77 3.79
CA LYS A 64 -3.54 0.58 5.08
C LYS A 64 -2.18 1.30 5.12
N CYS A 65 -1.42 1.22 4.03
CA CYS A 65 -0.16 1.95 3.87
C CYS A 65 -0.39 3.46 3.97
N LEU A 66 -1.33 4.03 3.22
CA LEU A 66 -1.62 5.48 3.24
C LEU A 66 -2.15 5.99 4.60
N GLN A 67 -2.70 5.11 5.43
CA GLN A 67 -3.10 5.43 6.80
C GLN A 67 -1.96 5.31 7.83
N LYS A 68 -0.86 4.65 7.48
CA LYS A 68 0.28 4.38 8.38
C LYS A 68 1.45 5.29 8.02
N ASP A 69 1.89 6.09 8.98
CA ASP A 69 3.10 6.92 8.84
C ASP A 69 4.27 6.31 9.63
N PRO A 70 5.46 6.13 9.03
CA PRO A 70 5.77 6.25 7.60
C PRO A 70 5.40 5.00 6.81
N CYS A 71 4.83 5.16 5.61
CA CYS A 71 4.69 4.08 4.63
C CYS A 71 4.83 4.63 3.21
N LEU A 72 5.81 4.09 2.47
CA LEU A 72 6.14 4.49 1.10
C LEU A 72 5.98 3.35 0.08
N SER A 73 5.96 2.11 0.56
CA SER A 73 5.77 0.92 -0.27
C SER A 73 5.21 -0.23 0.58
N PHE A 74 4.83 -1.34 -0.06
CA PHE A 74 4.46 -2.56 0.62
C PHE A 74 4.88 -3.81 -0.15
N ASN A 75 5.16 -4.91 0.56
CA ASN A 75 5.27 -6.24 -0.03
C ASN A 75 3.93 -6.97 0.18
N LEU A 76 3.47 -7.70 -0.84
CA LEU A 76 2.25 -8.49 -0.79
C LEU A 76 2.56 -9.94 -1.19
N ALA A 77 2.06 -10.91 -0.44
CA ALA A 77 2.19 -12.33 -0.76
C ALA A 77 0.87 -13.08 -0.53
N ASP A 78 0.66 -14.12 -1.32
CA ASP A 78 -0.43 -15.07 -1.11
C ASP A 78 -0.05 -16.00 0.06
N LEU A 79 -0.99 -16.27 0.96
CA LEU A 79 -0.80 -17.25 2.01
C LEU A 79 -1.40 -18.56 1.52
N ASP A 80 -0.54 -19.48 1.07
CA ASP A 80 -0.91 -20.77 0.44
C ASP A 80 -1.97 -21.60 1.23
N ASP A 81 -2.18 -21.34 2.52
CA ASP A 81 -3.08 -22.08 3.40
C ASP A 81 -4.44 -21.39 3.71
N ASN A 82 -4.68 -20.14 3.28
CA ASN A 82 -5.97 -19.47 3.49
C ASN A 82 -6.39 -18.72 2.23
N ILE A 83 -7.39 -19.27 1.53
CA ILE A 83 -7.96 -18.81 0.25
C ILE A 83 -8.39 -17.34 0.24
N ASP A 84 -8.51 -16.70 1.40
CA ASP A 84 -9.16 -15.39 1.54
C ASP A 84 -8.26 -14.26 2.05
N ASN A 85 -6.98 -14.48 2.42
CA ASN A 85 -6.17 -13.37 2.97
C ASN A 85 -4.72 -13.38 2.46
N LEU A 86 -4.30 -12.23 1.94
CA LEU A 86 -2.94 -11.93 1.53
C LEU A 86 -2.16 -11.34 2.70
N LEU A 87 -0.88 -11.68 2.79
CA LEU A 87 0.06 -11.05 3.71
C LEU A 87 0.55 -9.73 3.13
N CYS A 88 0.29 -8.63 3.82
CA CYS A 88 0.69 -7.28 3.46
C CYS A 88 1.73 -6.77 4.46
N GLU A 89 2.96 -6.53 4.02
CA GLU A 89 4.03 -5.90 4.80
C GLU A 89 4.14 -4.42 4.43
N LEU A 90 3.89 -3.53 5.40
CA LEU A 90 3.97 -2.08 5.21
C LEU A 90 5.42 -1.61 5.44
N LEU A 91 5.96 -0.84 4.51
CA LEU A 91 7.38 -0.48 4.51
C LEU A 91 7.60 1.04 4.60
N PRO A 92 8.55 1.50 5.43
CA PRO A 92 8.84 2.92 5.61
C PRO A 92 9.65 3.54 4.46
N SER A 93 10.09 2.73 3.50
CA SER A 93 10.97 3.11 2.38
C SER A 93 10.48 2.46 1.09
N ASP A 94 11.19 2.69 -0.01
CA ASP A 94 10.90 2.15 -1.34
C ASP A 94 12.17 1.59 -2.02
N HIS A 95 12.02 1.00 -3.21
CA HIS A 95 13.14 0.46 -3.97
C HIS A 95 14.06 1.56 -4.55
N TYR A 96 13.59 2.80 -4.68
CA TYR A 96 14.40 3.92 -5.17
C TYR A 96 15.51 4.29 -4.18
N THR A 97 15.21 4.19 -2.89
CA THR A 97 16.14 4.51 -1.80
C THR A 97 16.97 3.32 -1.32
N HIS A 98 16.45 2.09 -1.44
CA HIS A 98 17.09 0.86 -0.93
C HIS A 98 17.16 -0.24 -2.00
N SER A 99 17.62 0.13 -3.20
CA SER A 99 17.71 -0.79 -4.34
C SER A 99 18.63 -1.98 -4.11
N ASP A 100 19.61 -1.88 -3.21
CA ASP A 100 20.50 -2.98 -2.80
C ASP A 100 19.76 -4.11 -2.06
N LYS A 101 18.59 -3.81 -1.50
CA LYS A 101 17.74 -4.74 -0.76
C LYS A 101 16.52 -5.19 -1.55
N PHE A 102 16.40 -4.72 -2.79
CA PHE A 102 15.32 -5.08 -3.68
C PHE A 102 15.69 -6.36 -4.44
N ILE A 103 15.12 -7.49 -4.01
CA ILE A 103 15.51 -8.83 -4.46
C ILE A 103 14.39 -9.50 -5.25
N THR A 104 14.77 -10.42 -6.15
CA THR A 104 13.83 -11.29 -6.83
C THR A 104 13.26 -12.34 -5.87
N ASN A 105 11.94 -12.42 -5.77
CA ASN A 105 11.22 -13.46 -5.03
C ASN A 105 9.82 -13.67 -5.65
N HIS A 106 9.62 -14.80 -6.34
CA HIS A 106 8.41 -15.07 -7.13
C HIS A 106 7.11 -15.23 -6.32
N LEU A 107 7.21 -15.40 -5.00
CA LEU A 107 6.05 -15.48 -4.11
C LEU A 107 5.50 -14.10 -3.72
N TRP A 108 6.19 -13.02 -4.12
CA TRP A 108 5.92 -11.68 -3.64
C TRP A 108 5.66 -10.69 -4.78
N TYR A 109 4.85 -9.69 -4.44
CA TYR A 109 4.46 -8.57 -5.28
C TYR A 109 4.77 -7.29 -4.53
N HIS A 110 5.83 -6.61 -4.92
CA HIS A 110 6.21 -5.35 -4.29
C HIS A 110 5.48 -4.18 -4.95
N HIS A 111 4.95 -3.24 -4.17
CA HIS A 111 4.28 -2.04 -4.66
C HIS A 111 4.93 -0.80 -4.07
N SER A 112 5.44 0.10 -4.92
CA SER A 112 6.03 1.38 -4.52
C SER A 112 5.15 2.55 -4.95
N ILE A 113 5.11 3.62 -4.16
CA ILE A 113 4.60 4.92 -4.61
C ILE A 113 5.58 5.49 -5.64
N ALA A 114 5.06 5.97 -6.78
CA ALA A 114 5.84 6.61 -7.84
C ALA A 114 5.94 8.13 -7.69
#